data_AF-A0A1H5Y4P2-F1
#
_entry.id   AF-A0A1H5Y4P2-F1
#
_cell.length_a   1.000
_cell.length_b   1.000
_cell.length_c   1.000
_cell.angle_alpha   90.00
_cell.angle_beta   90.00
_cell.angle_gamma   90.00
#
_symmetry.space_group_name_H-M   'P 1'
#
loop_
_entity.id
_entity.type
_entity.pdbx_description
1 polymer ?
#
loop_
_entity_poly.entity_id
_entity_poly.type
_entity_poly.pdbx_seq_one_letter_code
_entity_poly.pdbx_strand_id
1 'polypeptide(L)'
;MTAALPIPPANLRSLAARNDGAFPSERVMTTIYGCWGEDDQALMPSFETALDGPQVNWSASDGHTVPTPEALVAPAGYLSTLQDR
;
A
#
# COMPACT_ATOMS: atom_id res chain seq x y z
N MET A 1 6.06 -15.46 17.66
CA MET A 1 7.36 -14.92 18.12
C MET A 1 7.58 -13.59 17.41
N THR A 2 7.25 -12.48 18.04
CA THR A 2 7.51 -11.15 17.46
C THR A 2 8.99 -10.87 17.65
N ALA A 3 9.77 -10.90 16.57
CA ALA A 3 11.08 -10.27 16.60
C ALA A 3 10.87 -8.81 17.03
N ALA A 4 11.60 -8.33 18.03
CA ALA A 4 11.52 -6.94 18.45
C ALA A 4 12.07 -6.08 17.31
N LEU A 5 11.17 -5.58 16.45
CA LEU A 5 11.53 -4.64 15.41
C LEU A 5 12.04 -3.36 16.09
N PRO A 6 13.14 -2.76 15.61
CA PRO A 6 13.67 -1.51 16.18
C PRO A 6 12.67 -0.36 16.06
N ILE A 7 11.71 -0.46 15.13
CA ILE A 7 10.63 0.49 14.94
C ILE A 7 9.30 -0.28 15.08
N PRO A 8 8.38 0.15 15.97
CA PRO A 8 7.08 -0.48 16.09
C PRO A 8 6.27 -0.25 14.80
N PRO A 9 5.49 -1.24 14.33
CA PRO A 9 4.63 -1.08 13.17
C PRO A 9 3.63 0.06 13.37
N ALA A 10 3.42 0.86 12.32
CA ALA A 10 2.41 1.91 12.35
C ALA A 10 0.99 1.32 12.46
N ASN A 11 0.09 2.02 13.16
CA ASN A 11 -1.33 1.70 13.12
C ASN A 11 -1.93 2.09 11.77
N LEU A 12 -2.32 1.09 10.97
CA LEU A 12 -2.87 1.27 9.62
C LEU A 12 -4.38 1.57 9.60
N ARG A 13 -5.08 1.55 10.73
CA ARG A 13 -6.52 1.88 10.81
C ARG A 13 -6.80 3.38 10.73
N SER A 14 -5.81 4.21 11.03
CA SER A 14 -5.96 5.67 11.07
C SER A 14 -5.32 6.37 9.85
N LEU A 15 -5.13 5.67 8.72
CA LEU A 15 -4.48 6.27 7.54
C LEU A 15 -5.35 7.37 6.91
N ALA A 16 -6.66 7.14 6.79
CA ALA A 16 -7.59 8.15 6.29
C ALA A 16 -7.66 9.37 7.22
N ALA A 17 -7.78 9.16 8.53
CA ALA A 17 -7.79 10.24 9.51
C ALA A 17 -6.51 11.11 9.49
N ARG A 18 -5.36 10.51 9.15
CA ARG A 18 -4.07 11.22 8.97
C ARG A 18 -3.93 11.91 7.61
N ASN A 19 -4.84 11.64 6.67
CA ASN A 19 -4.82 12.13 5.29
C ASN A 19 -6.16 12.82 4.97
N ASP A 20 -6.52 13.82 5.78
CA ASP A 20 -7.70 14.68 5.58
C ASP A 20 -9.03 13.93 5.42
N GLY A 21 -9.15 12.74 6.04
CA GLY A 21 -10.33 11.89 5.96
C GLY A 21 -10.42 11.04 4.68
N ALA A 22 -9.49 11.21 3.74
CA ALA A 22 -9.43 10.43 2.51
C ALA A 22 -8.37 9.33 2.62
N PHE A 23 -8.71 8.10 2.22
CA PHE A 23 -7.74 7.01 2.22
C PHE A 23 -6.72 7.19 1.07
N PRO A 24 -5.40 7.26 1.35
CA PRO A 24 -4.39 7.50 0.33
C PRO A 24 -4.02 6.21 -0.43
N SER A 25 -4.95 5.69 -1.24
CA SER A 25 -4.81 4.40 -1.94
C SER A 25 -3.51 4.27 -2.74
N GLU A 26 -3.15 5.31 -3.51
CA GLU A 26 -1.94 5.31 -4.35
C GLU A 26 -0.67 5.19 -3.51
N ARG A 27 -0.58 5.96 -2.42
CA ARG A 27 0.56 5.90 -1.50
C ARG A 27 0.67 4.55 -0.82
N VAL A 28 -0.45 3.95 -0.45
CA VAL A 28 -0.48 2.61 0.14
C VAL A 28 0.00 1.57 -0.86
N MET A 29 -0.48 1.63 -2.11
CA MET A 29 -0.04 0.72 -3.17
C MET A 29 1.45 0.86 -3.48
N THR A 30 1.97 2.08 -3.63
CA THR A 30 3.42 2.28 -3.88
C THR A 30 4.27 1.79 -2.70
N THR A 31 3.79 1.97 -1.46
CA THR A 31 4.47 1.47 -0.26
C THR A 31 4.51 -0.06 -0.21
N ILE A 32 3.39 -0.74 -0.52
CA ILE A 32 3.32 -2.20 -0.53
C ILE A 32 4.17 -2.78 -1.66
N TYR A 33 4.16 -2.15 -2.83
CA TYR A 33 4.99 -2.58 -3.96
C TYR A 33 6.49 -2.36 -3.70
N GLY A 34 6.83 -1.39 -2.85
CA GLY A 34 8.22 -0.98 -2.63
C GLY A 34 8.75 -0.06 -3.74
N CYS A 35 7.87 0.67 -4.43
CA CYS A 35 8.25 1.63 -5.46
C CYS A 35 8.70 2.94 -4.82
N TRP A 36 9.92 2.94 -4.31
CA TRP A 36 10.65 4.14 -3.91
C TRP A 36 11.92 4.16 -4.76
N GLY A 37 12.25 5.30 -5.36
CA GLY A 37 13.42 5.42 -6.24
C GLY A 37 14.74 5.08 -5.54
N GLU A 38 15.86 5.23 -6.26
CA GLU A 38 17.25 4.98 -5.78
C GLU A 38 17.69 5.82 -4.56
N ASP A 39 16.77 6.51 -3.90
CA ASP A 39 17.03 7.19 -2.63
C ASP A 39 17.10 6.12 -1.53
N ASP A 40 18.30 5.91 -0.99
CA ASP A 40 18.69 5.00 0.11
C ASP A 40 17.83 5.10 1.40
N GLN A 41 16.83 5.99 1.42
CA GLN A 41 15.90 6.21 2.53
C GLN A 41 14.61 5.36 2.44
N ALA A 42 14.44 4.59 1.37
CA ALA A 42 13.32 3.66 1.24
C ALA A 42 13.45 2.49 2.24
N LEU A 43 12.71 2.56 3.36
CA LEU A 43 12.67 1.50 4.38
C LEU A 43 12.03 0.18 3.88
N MET A 44 11.35 0.22 2.74
CA MET A 44 10.59 -0.90 2.18
C MET A 44 11.33 -1.50 0.97
N PRO A 45 11.66 -2.80 0.99
CA PRO A 45 12.24 -3.47 -0.18
C PRO A 45 11.20 -3.60 -1.30
N SER A 46 11.68 -3.79 -2.53
CA SER A 46 10.81 -4.12 -3.67
C SER A 46 10.16 -5.50 -3.47
N PHE A 47 8.84 -5.56 -3.65
CA PHE A 47 8.04 -6.79 -3.58
C PHE A 47 7.57 -7.29 -4.96
N GLU A 48 8.20 -6.84 -6.04
CA GLU A 48 7.84 -7.17 -7.43
C GLU A 48 7.61 -8.67 -7.67
N THR A 49 8.57 -9.51 -7.30
CA THR A 49 8.44 -10.97 -7.48
C THR A 49 7.37 -11.59 -6.58
N ALA A 50 7.14 -11.02 -5.39
CA ALA A 50 6.14 -11.53 -4.44
C ALA A 50 4.71 -11.14 -4.83
N LEU A 51 4.56 -10.04 -5.58
CA LEU A 51 3.30 -9.54 -6.09
C LEU A 51 3.05 -9.97 -7.55
N ASP A 52 3.96 -10.72 -8.15
CA ASP A 52 3.80 -11.28 -9.49
C ASP A 52 2.53 -12.16 -9.54
N GLY A 53 1.76 -12.02 -10.62
CA GLY A 53 0.50 -12.72 -10.76
C GLY A 53 -0.54 -12.03 -11.64
N PRO A 54 -1.81 -12.46 -11.54
CA PRO A 54 -2.91 -11.95 -12.35
C PRO A 54 -3.03 -10.43 -12.24
N GLN A 55 -3.11 -9.76 -13.39
CA GLN A 55 -3.34 -8.32 -13.47
C GLN A 55 -4.85 -8.05 -13.46
N VAL A 56 -5.27 -7.11 -12.63
CA VAL A 56 -6.64 -6.60 -12.59
C VAL A 56 -6.65 -5.12 -12.96
N ASN A 57 -7.72 -4.69 -13.58
CA ASN A 57 -7.94 -3.29 -13.91
C ASN A 57 -8.33 -2.54 -12.64
N TRP A 58 -7.36 -1.87 -12.02
CA TRP A 58 -7.60 -1.04 -10.86
C TRP A 58 -7.84 0.41 -11.28
N SER A 59 -8.87 1.04 -10.72
CA SER A 59 -9.18 2.45 -10.97
C SER A 59 -8.56 3.32 -9.88
N ALA A 60 -7.67 4.22 -10.31
CA ALA A 60 -7.06 5.23 -9.48
C ALA A 60 -8.07 6.34 -9.12
N SER A 61 -7.70 7.16 -8.13
CA SER A 61 -8.59 8.21 -7.60
C SER A 61 -8.81 9.33 -8.62
N ASP A 62 -7.93 9.44 -9.61
CA ASP A 62 -7.99 10.34 -10.75
C ASP A 62 -8.89 9.83 -11.91
N GLY A 63 -9.46 8.63 -11.77
CA GLY A 63 -10.32 7.99 -12.76
C GLY A 63 -9.60 7.20 -13.84
N HIS A 64 -8.27 7.15 -13.83
CA HIS A 64 -7.50 6.31 -14.74
C HIS A 64 -7.54 4.85 -14.31
N THR A 65 -7.62 3.93 -15.27
CA THR A 65 -7.57 2.50 -15.02
C THR A 65 -6.19 1.97 -15.38
N VAL A 66 -5.53 1.34 -14.41
CA VAL A 66 -4.16 0.83 -14.52
C VAL A 66 -4.16 -0.68 -14.28
N PRO A 67 -3.58 -1.49 -15.19
CA PRO A 67 -3.37 -2.91 -14.93
C PRO A 67 -2.41 -3.06 -13.75
N THR A 68 -2.92 -3.64 -12.66
CA THR A 68 -2.22 -3.75 -11.38
C THR A 68 -2.32 -5.19 -10.89
N PRO A 69 -1.27 -5.77 -10.27
CA PRO A 69 -1.36 -7.12 -9.74
C PRO A 69 -2.46 -7.26 -8.68
N GLU A 70 -3.27 -8.30 -8.76
CA GLU A 70 -4.34 -8.59 -7.79
C GLU A 70 -3.79 -8.67 -6.36
N ALA A 71 -2.60 -9.26 -6.21
CA ALA A 71 -1.90 -9.37 -4.94
C ALA A 71 -1.58 -8.01 -4.29
N LEU A 72 -1.52 -6.93 -5.08
CA LEU A 72 -1.35 -5.56 -4.59
C LEU A 72 -2.71 -4.89 -4.30
N VAL A 73 -3.69 -5.10 -5.17
CA VAL A 73 -5.01 -4.49 -5.05
C VAL A 73 -5.78 -5.02 -3.83
N ALA A 74 -5.72 -6.33 -3.58
CA ALA A 74 -6.41 -6.98 -2.47
C ALA A 74 -6.06 -6.39 -1.08
N PRO A 75 -4.78 -6.30 -0.68
CA PRO A 75 -4.42 -5.72 0.62
C PRO A 75 -4.73 -4.23 0.70
N ALA A 76 -4.53 -3.45 -0.38
CA ALA A 76 -4.88 -2.03 -0.40
C ALA A 76 -6.39 -1.81 -0.24
N GLY A 77 -7.21 -2.63 -0.91
CA GLY A 77 -8.67 -2.63 -0.78
C GLY A 77 -9.12 -3.01 0.63
N TYR A 78 -8.52 -4.04 1.22
CA TYR A 78 -8.80 -4.43 2.59
C TYR A 78 -8.46 -3.30 3.58
N LEU A 79 -7.30 -2.67 3.45
CA LEU A 79 -6.92 -1.54 4.28
C LEU A 79 -7.90 -0.37 4.16
N SER A 80 -8.40 -0.08 2.96
CA SER A 80 -9.45 0.92 2.75
C SER A 80 -10.71 0.63 3.59
N THR A 81 -11.13 -0.64 3.67
CA THR A 81 -12.31 -1.03 4.49
C THR A 81 -12.07 -0.96 6.00
N LEU A 82 -10.81 -0.98 6.44
CA LEU A 82 -10.43 -0.99 7.86
C LEU A 82 -10.29 0.42 8.47
N GLN A 83 -10.42 1.47 7.67
CA GLN A 83 -10.20 2.83 8.15
C GLN A 83 -11.26 3.22 9.20
N ASP A 84 -10.80 3.71 10.35
CA ASP A 84 -11.66 4.36 11.34
C ASP A 84 -12.31 5.59 10.69
N ARG A 85 -13.65 5.66 10.76
CA ARG A 85 -14.47 6.74 10.21
C ARG A 85 -14.66 7.87 11.22
#